data_AF-A0A397C2W1-F1
#
_entry.id   AF-A0A397C2W1-F1
#
_cell.length_a   1.000
_cell.length_b   1.000
_cell.length_c   1.000
_cell.angle_alpha   90.00
_cell.angle_beta   90.00
_cell.angle_gamma   90.00
#
_symmetry.space_group_name_H-M   'P 1'
#
loop_
_entity.id
_entity.type
_entity.pdbx_description
1 polymer ?
#
loop_
_entity_poly.entity_id
_entity_poly.type
_entity_poly.pdbx_seq_one_letter_code
_entity_poly.pdbx_strand_id
1 'polypeptide(L)'
;MVKVLIFFSALATAATAGSITELPESVTKLIDYSANPCEDFYQYACGAWLKDAVIPPGRDLIDTAPTKISIQNEAVLQQILSDNSTKIGAFYNSCLDTATLSSLGVSPLDDSIKAIRSANTTLDLLVVAGELGKNGIPGFVDISARRDPANATNNALFGSRALLPLNREDYITPFYWYAFKDFYGVYIESVLQLAGYTADQAAAAVLVIIRFEQTLASFAHKKVKFTKANGPPYAVLTYCELDEKYPLLIGSWLKANGFNVQDQCGGSNDWVGFLDLNYFDKTEELLKNTALDDLRTIVEYKLIHASSKHLTPEFRTANWNFFGKYLQLGAEPTREQFCAKEVDDVLGELLGQDFQDTVWSADTAKAADELVKALKSSFSTG
;
A
#
# COMPACT_ATOMS: atom_id res chain seq x y z
N MET A 1 43.81 -55.67 -37.05
CA MET A 1 44.08 -54.43 -36.28
C MET A 1 42.81 -53.59 -36.28
N VAL A 2 42.10 -53.54 -35.16
CA VAL A 2 41.10 -52.49 -34.91
C VAL A 2 41.33 -52.06 -33.46
N LYS A 3 41.76 -50.82 -33.27
CA LYS A 3 42.04 -50.21 -31.96
C LYS A 3 40.70 -49.86 -31.31
N VAL A 4 40.44 -50.46 -30.15
CA VAL A 4 39.43 -49.98 -29.20
C VAL A 4 40.05 -48.81 -28.44
N LEU A 5 39.49 -47.63 -28.58
CA LEU A 5 39.86 -46.45 -27.79
C LEU A 5 38.73 -46.17 -26.80
N ILE A 6 39.11 -46.29 -25.53
CA ILE A 6 38.30 -46.08 -24.33
C ILE A 6 38.06 -44.58 -24.17
N PHE A 7 36.81 -44.16 -24.12
CA PHE A 7 36.45 -42.82 -23.61
C PHE A 7 36.23 -42.93 -22.10
N PHE A 8 37.14 -42.34 -21.33
CA PHE A 8 36.94 -42.03 -19.92
C PHE A 8 35.85 -40.94 -19.83
N SER A 9 34.66 -41.31 -19.39
CA SER A 9 33.67 -40.34 -18.92
C SER A 9 34.20 -39.72 -17.62
N ALA A 10 34.44 -38.41 -17.65
CA ALA A 10 34.78 -37.62 -16.47
C ALA A 10 33.72 -37.85 -15.38
N LEU A 11 34.19 -38.21 -14.18
CA LEU A 11 33.37 -38.27 -12.98
C LEU A 11 32.60 -36.96 -12.84
N ALA A 12 31.27 -37.04 -12.93
CA ALA A 12 30.42 -36.07 -12.27
C ALA A 12 30.75 -36.20 -10.78
N THR A 13 31.39 -35.19 -10.19
CA THR A 13 31.37 -34.99 -8.75
C THR A 13 29.92 -34.76 -8.35
N ALA A 14 29.21 -35.85 -8.08
CA ALA A 14 28.02 -35.80 -7.27
C ALA A 14 28.46 -35.13 -5.96
N ALA A 15 27.98 -33.90 -5.73
CA ALA A 15 28.08 -33.30 -4.43
C ALA A 15 27.53 -34.32 -3.45
N THR A 16 28.38 -34.83 -2.56
CA THR A 16 27.96 -35.65 -1.44
C THR A 16 27.09 -34.77 -0.56
N ALA A 17 25.79 -34.72 -0.86
CA ALA A 17 24.80 -34.47 0.16
C ALA A 17 25.07 -35.57 1.20
N GLY A 18 25.64 -35.18 2.35
CA GLY A 18 25.90 -36.12 3.43
C GLY A 18 24.64 -36.94 3.66
N SER A 19 24.75 -38.26 3.63
CA SER A 19 23.62 -39.12 3.92
C SER A 19 23.25 -38.88 5.39
N ILE A 20 22.21 -38.08 5.62
CA ILE A 20 21.59 -37.93 6.92
C ILE A 20 21.01 -39.31 7.26
N THR A 21 21.69 -40.07 8.10
CA THR A 21 21.24 -41.42 8.49
C THR A 21 20.03 -41.35 9.42
N GLU A 22 19.83 -40.23 10.12
CA GLU A 22 18.68 -39.98 10.99
C GLU A 22 18.23 -38.53 10.88
N LEU A 23 16.93 -38.32 10.65
CA LEU A 23 16.33 -36.98 10.62
C LEU A 23 16.43 -36.33 12.01
N PRO A 24 16.59 -35.00 12.10
CA PRO A 24 16.62 -34.31 13.39
C PRO A 24 15.29 -34.48 14.13
N GLU A 25 15.35 -34.45 15.47
CA GLU A 25 14.17 -34.65 16.34
C GLU A 25 13.04 -33.65 16.03
N SER A 26 13.39 -32.43 15.65
CA SER A 26 12.43 -31.40 15.24
C SER A 26 11.61 -31.78 14.00
N VAL A 27 12.12 -32.69 13.17
CA VAL A 27 11.44 -33.20 11.98
C VAL A 27 10.73 -34.51 12.29
N THR A 28 11.37 -35.44 13.00
CA THR A 28 10.74 -36.75 13.30
C THR A 28 9.47 -36.64 14.13
N LYS A 29 9.36 -35.62 14.98
CA LYS A 29 8.13 -35.32 15.74
C LYS A 29 6.94 -34.87 14.88
N LEU A 30 7.15 -34.47 13.64
CA LEU A 30 6.08 -34.00 12.74
C LEU A 30 5.51 -35.14 11.87
N ILE A 31 6.26 -36.25 11.74
CA ILE A 31 5.99 -37.33 10.79
C ILE A 31 4.93 -38.31 11.32
N ASP A 32 3.94 -38.62 10.50
CA ASP A 32 3.03 -39.75 10.69
C ASP A 32 3.54 -40.98 9.94
N TYR A 33 4.31 -41.82 10.63
CA TYR A 33 4.88 -43.05 10.06
C TYR A 33 3.84 -44.10 9.65
N SER A 34 2.56 -43.91 9.97
CA SER A 34 1.49 -44.81 9.52
C SER A 34 0.98 -44.50 8.10
N ALA A 35 1.27 -43.31 7.58
CA ALA A 35 0.87 -42.90 6.24
C ALA A 35 1.89 -43.35 5.19
N ASN A 36 1.42 -43.74 3.99
CA ASN A 36 2.31 -44.09 2.88
C ASN A 36 2.83 -42.80 2.21
N PRO A 37 4.15 -42.50 2.26
CA PRO A 37 4.70 -41.28 1.67
C PRO A 37 4.56 -41.21 0.14
N CYS A 38 4.39 -42.36 -0.54
CA CYS A 38 4.18 -42.42 -1.98
C CYS A 38 2.73 -42.12 -2.40
N GLU A 39 1.78 -42.18 -1.46
CA GLU A 39 0.36 -41.92 -1.70
C GLU A 39 -0.05 -40.54 -1.19
N ASP A 40 0.35 -40.18 0.02
CA ASP A 40 0.10 -38.87 0.62
C ASP A 40 1.32 -38.42 1.42
N PHE A 41 2.23 -37.72 0.74
CA PHE A 41 3.45 -37.21 1.37
C PHE A 41 3.15 -36.12 2.40
N TYR A 42 2.03 -35.39 2.28
CA TYR A 42 1.67 -34.34 3.24
C TYR A 42 1.22 -34.97 4.56
N GLN A 43 0.34 -35.97 4.50
CA GLN A 43 -0.06 -36.72 5.70
C GLN A 43 1.15 -37.43 6.33
N TYR A 44 2.03 -38.04 5.54
CA TYR A 44 3.26 -38.62 6.07
C TYR A 44 4.15 -37.57 6.75
N ALA A 45 4.43 -36.43 6.12
CA ALA A 45 5.38 -35.46 6.64
C ALA A 45 4.84 -34.58 7.79
N CYS A 46 3.52 -34.34 7.83
CA CYS A 46 2.90 -33.38 8.74
C CYS A 46 1.80 -33.99 9.64
N GLY A 47 1.41 -35.24 9.41
CA GLY A 47 0.22 -35.84 10.02
C GLY A 47 0.27 -35.98 11.54
N ALA A 48 1.47 -36.10 12.15
CA ALA A 48 1.58 -36.07 13.60
C ALA A 48 1.35 -34.66 14.14
N TRP A 49 1.94 -33.64 13.49
CA TRP A 49 1.71 -32.25 13.87
C TRP A 49 0.24 -31.83 13.72
N LEU A 50 -0.43 -32.24 12.64
CA LEU A 50 -1.84 -31.92 12.39
C LEU A 50 -2.78 -32.43 13.49
N LYS A 51 -2.46 -33.55 14.15
CA LYS A 51 -3.27 -34.11 15.25
C LYS A 51 -3.25 -33.21 16.49
N ASP A 52 -2.13 -32.53 16.72
CA ASP A 52 -1.88 -31.75 17.93
C ASP A 52 -1.97 -30.23 17.72
N ALA A 53 -2.01 -29.78 16.47
CA ALA A 53 -2.03 -28.35 16.13
C ALA A 53 -3.32 -27.68 16.64
N VAL A 54 -3.15 -26.64 17.44
CA VAL A 54 -4.24 -25.79 17.94
C VAL A 54 -4.06 -24.39 17.38
N ILE A 55 -5.09 -23.87 16.72
CA ILE A 55 -5.11 -22.48 16.25
C ILE A 55 -5.26 -21.57 17.49
N PRO A 56 -4.30 -20.68 17.78
CA PRO A 56 -4.39 -19.78 18.92
C PRO A 56 -5.60 -18.83 18.82
N PRO A 57 -6.17 -18.38 19.96
CA PRO A 57 -7.20 -17.35 19.95
C PRO A 57 -6.77 -16.11 19.16
N GLY A 58 -7.67 -15.57 18.32
CA GLY A 58 -7.38 -14.39 17.49
C GLY A 58 -6.59 -14.67 16.20
N ARG A 59 -6.38 -15.94 15.85
CA ARG A 59 -5.80 -16.36 14.57
C ARG A 59 -6.78 -17.26 13.82
N ASP A 60 -6.69 -17.25 12.49
CA ASP A 60 -7.51 -18.10 11.62
C ASP A 60 -6.75 -19.36 11.16
N LEU A 61 -5.44 -19.41 11.37
CA LEU A 61 -4.58 -20.53 11.01
C LEU A 61 -3.38 -20.65 11.96
N ILE A 62 -2.76 -21.82 11.94
CA ILE A 62 -1.45 -22.09 12.56
C ILE A 62 -0.62 -22.93 11.58
N ASP A 63 0.69 -22.77 11.63
CA ASP A 63 1.65 -23.52 10.83
C ASP A 63 2.97 -23.67 11.61
N THR A 64 3.92 -24.39 11.04
CA THR A 64 5.22 -24.66 11.67
C THR A 64 6.27 -23.55 11.45
N ALA A 65 6.00 -22.59 10.58
CA ALA A 65 6.96 -21.56 10.18
C ALA A 65 6.33 -20.15 10.12
N PRO A 66 5.60 -19.71 9.06
CA PRO A 66 5.10 -18.32 8.98
C PRO A 66 4.41 -17.80 10.25
N THR A 67 3.41 -18.50 10.77
CA THR A 67 2.63 -18.07 11.94
C THR A 67 3.44 -18.22 13.22
N LYS A 68 4.20 -19.31 13.34
CA LYS A 68 5.06 -19.54 14.52
C LYS A 68 6.15 -18.47 14.65
N ILE A 69 6.80 -18.11 13.53
CA ILE A 69 7.81 -17.05 13.46
C ILE A 69 7.14 -15.69 13.74
N SER A 70 5.97 -15.42 13.16
CA SER A 70 5.22 -14.18 13.45
C SER A 70 4.95 -14.02 14.96
N ILE A 71 4.50 -15.07 15.65
CA ILE A 71 4.26 -15.04 17.10
C ILE A 71 5.56 -14.78 17.89
N GLN A 72 6.68 -15.38 17.46
CA GLN A 72 7.99 -15.14 18.09
C GLN A 72 8.46 -13.70 17.87
N ASN A 73 8.28 -13.18 16.66
CA ASN A 73 8.66 -11.81 16.31
C ASN A 73 7.83 -10.79 17.08
N GLU A 74 6.54 -11.07 17.33
CA GLU A 74 5.67 -10.20 18.12
C GLU A 74 6.22 -9.91 19.51
N ALA A 75 6.84 -10.89 20.18
CA ALA A 75 7.43 -10.67 21.49
C ALA A 75 8.60 -9.66 21.44
N VAL A 76 9.45 -9.76 20.42
CA VAL A 76 10.56 -8.83 20.18
C VAL A 76 10.04 -7.44 19.83
N LEU A 77 9.06 -7.37 18.92
CA LEU A 77 8.43 -6.12 18.51
C LEU A 77 7.77 -5.41 19.70
N GLN A 78 7.04 -6.14 20.56
CA GLN A 78 6.43 -5.56 21.75
C GLN A 78 7.47 -4.96 22.71
N GLN A 79 8.64 -5.59 22.84
CA GLN A 79 9.73 -5.02 23.64
C GLN A 79 10.21 -3.69 23.05
N ILE A 80 10.45 -3.63 21.73
CA ILE A 80 10.89 -2.41 21.04
C ILE A 80 9.84 -1.29 21.18
N LEU A 81 8.57 -1.61 20.90
CA LEU A 81 7.45 -0.67 20.95
C LEU A 81 7.20 -0.11 22.36
N SER A 82 7.48 -0.89 23.40
CA SER A 82 7.27 -0.48 24.79
C SER A 82 8.29 0.56 25.29
N ASP A 83 9.42 0.74 24.61
CA ASP A 83 10.43 1.73 24.98
C ASP A 83 10.08 3.13 24.47
N ASN A 84 9.35 3.87 25.30
CA ASN A 84 8.92 5.25 25.00
C ASN A 84 10.07 6.28 24.93
N SER A 85 11.31 5.90 25.26
CA SER A 85 12.47 6.80 25.08
C SER A 85 12.93 6.90 23.63
N THR A 86 12.53 5.93 22.80
CA THR A 86 12.83 5.89 21.36
C THR A 86 11.75 6.65 20.57
N LYS A 87 12.09 7.07 19.34
CA LYS A 87 11.08 7.67 18.43
C LYS A 87 9.98 6.68 18.06
N ILE A 88 10.32 5.40 17.94
CA ILE A 88 9.38 4.31 17.62
C ILE A 88 8.38 4.14 18.76
N GLY A 89 8.86 4.01 19.99
CA GLY A 89 7.99 3.91 21.16
C GLY A 89 7.17 5.18 21.37
N ALA A 90 7.74 6.37 21.18
CA ALA A 90 6.98 7.63 21.25
C ALA A 90 5.84 7.71 20.20
N PHE A 91 6.10 7.26 18.97
CA PHE A 91 5.08 7.20 17.91
C PHE A 91 4.00 6.16 18.22
N TYR A 92 4.38 4.98 18.72
CA TYR A 92 3.44 3.94 19.14
C TYR A 92 2.53 4.44 20.28
N ASN A 93 3.11 5.02 21.32
CA ASN A 93 2.36 5.53 22.49
C ASN A 93 1.45 6.72 22.13
N SER A 94 1.86 7.60 21.20
CA SER A 94 0.99 8.69 20.75
C SER A 94 -0.27 8.15 20.05
N CYS A 95 -0.14 7.05 19.30
CA CYS A 95 -1.29 6.36 18.71
C CYS A 95 -2.18 5.69 19.78
N LEU A 96 -1.62 5.15 20.86
CA LEU A 96 -2.41 4.51 21.92
C LEU A 96 -3.29 5.51 22.71
N ASP A 97 -2.87 6.78 22.80
CA ASP A 97 -3.56 7.81 23.61
C ASP A 97 -4.87 8.31 22.97
N THR A 98 -5.90 7.47 23.09
CA THR A 98 -7.26 7.79 22.64
C THR A 98 -7.93 8.90 23.44
N ALA A 99 -7.47 9.20 24.66
CA ALA A 99 -8.01 10.30 25.45
C ALA A 99 -7.62 11.64 24.83
N THR A 100 -6.35 11.80 24.45
CA THR A 100 -5.89 12.99 23.72
C THR A 100 -6.59 13.12 22.36
N LEU A 101 -6.74 12.02 21.60
CA LEU A 101 -7.47 12.05 20.33
C LEU A 101 -8.93 12.49 20.51
N SER A 102 -9.63 11.95 21.51
CA SER A 102 -11.01 12.32 21.82
C SER A 102 -11.12 13.80 22.24
N SER A 103 -10.14 14.32 22.97
CA SER A 103 -10.10 15.72 23.37
C SER A 103 -9.84 16.67 22.20
N LEU A 104 -9.05 16.26 21.21
CA LEU A 104 -8.75 17.06 20.02
C LEU A 104 -9.89 17.02 19.00
N GLY A 105 -10.62 15.91 18.92
CA GLY A 105 -11.70 15.77 17.95
C GLY A 105 -11.16 15.91 16.51
N VAL A 106 -11.71 16.88 15.78
CA VAL A 106 -11.29 17.20 14.40
C VAL A 106 -10.37 18.42 14.30
N SER A 107 -10.02 19.06 15.42
CA SER A 107 -9.21 20.28 15.41
C SER A 107 -7.86 20.16 14.71
N PRO A 108 -7.18 18.99 14.64
CA PRO A 108 -5.95 18.84 13.85
C PRO A 108 -6.12 19.13 12.35
N LEU A 109 -7.36 19.13 11.84
CA LEU A 109 -7.68 19.42 10.44
C LEU A 109 -8.07 20.88 10.17
N ASP A 110 -8.22 21.70 11.21
CA ASP A 110 -8.82 23.05 11.10
C ASP A 110 -8.10 23.94 10.08
N ASP A 111 -6.76 23.96 10.09
CA ASP A 111 -5.98 24.78 9.14
C ASP A 111 -6.18 24.31 7.69
N SER A 112 -6.26 23.00 7.48
CA SER A 112 -6.50 22.41 6.16
C SER A 112 -7.92 22.71 5.67
N ILE A 113 -8.93 22.54 6.53
CA ILE A 113 -10.33 22.88 6.25
C ILE A 113 -10.46 24.37 5.94
N LYS A 114 -9.78 25.23 6.71
CA LYS A 114 -9.76 26.68 6.48
C LYS A 114 -9.13 27.02 5.13
N ALA A 115 -8.01 26.41 4.76
CA ALA A 115 -7.38 26.62 3.45
C ALA A 115 -8.31 26.21 2.30
N ILE A 116 -8.96 25.05 2.40
CA ILE A 116 -9.95 24.55 1.44
C ILE A 116 -11.12 25.53 1.29
N ARG A 117 -11.67 26.00 2.41
CA ARG A 117 -12.83 26.91 2.42
C ARG A 117 -12.50 28.33 1.97
N SER A 118 -11.25 28.77 2.13
CA SER A 118 -10.80 30.11 1.75
C SER A 118 -10.38 30.22 0.27
N ALA A 119 -10.29 29.10 -0.45
CA ALA A 119 -9.96 29.11 -1.87
C ALA A 119 -11.07 29.76 -2.71
N ASN A 120 -10.71 30.82 -3.45
CA ASN A 120 -11.64 31.66 -4.21
C ASN A 120 -11.88 31.16 -5.64
N THR A 121 -10.95 30.39 -6.20
CA THR A 121 -11.04 29.84 -7.54
C THR A 121 -10.80 28.34 -7.53
N THR A 122 -11.22 27.65 -8.60
CA THR A 122 -10.93 26.23 -8.80
C THR A 122 -9.42 25.96 -8.79
N LEU A 123 -8.62 26.83 -9.41
CA LEU A 123 -7.18 26.67 -9.41
C LEU A 123 -6.59 26.79 -7.99
N ASP A 124 -7.00 27.80 -7.21
CA ASP A 124 -6.53 27.96 -5.83
C ASP A 124 -6.87 26.73 -4.99
N LEU A 125 -8.09 26.20 -5.12
CA LEU A 125 -8.53 25.02 -4.39
C LEU A 125 -7.70 23.79 -4.76
N LEU A 126 -7.37 23.62 -6.05
CA LEU A 126 -6.59 22.47 -6.52
C LEU A 126 -5.10 22.60 -6.17
N VAL A 127 -4.57 23.82 -6.05
CA VAL A 127 -3.25 24.07 -5.45
C VAL A 127 -3.27 23.65 -3.99
N VAL A 128 -4.28 24.06 -3.20
CA VAL A 128 -4.45 23.59 -1.81
C VAL A 128 -4.53 22.06 -1.76
N ALA A 129 -5.30 21.42 -2.63
CA ALA A 129 -5.37 19.95 -2.70
C ALA A 129 -4.00 19.31 -3.00
N GLY A 130 -3.19 19.94 -3.87
CA GLY A 130 -1.82 19.52 -4.14
C GLY A 130 -0.89 19.67 -2.93
N GLU A 131 -1.07 20.72 -2.12
CA GLU A 131 -0.29 20.96 -0.90
C GLU A 131 -0.64 19.94 0.19
N LEU A 132 -1.92 19.58 0.33
CA LEU A 132 -2.36 18.52 1.23
C LEU A 132 -1.74 17.17 0.86
N GLY A 133 -1.41 16.96 -0.42
CA GLY A 133 -0.67 15.78 -0.90
C GLY A 133 0.68 15.57 -0.20
N LYS A 134 1.35 16.64 0.26
CA LYS A 134 2.61 16.54 1.03
C LYS A 134 2.42 15.83 2.38
N ASN A 135 1.20 15.84 2.90
CA ASN A 135 0.80 15.20 4.15
C ASN A 135 0.06 13.87 3.90
N GLY A 136 0.20 13.27 2.71
CA GLY A 136 -0.39 11.98 2.38
C GLY A 136 -1.88 12.02 2.02
N ILE A 137 -2.49 13.21 1.87
CA ILE A 137 -3.89 13.34 1.46
C ILE A 137 -4.00 13.13 -0.06
N PRO A 138 -4.77 12.14 -0.54
CA PRO A 138 -4.84 11.86 -1.97
C PRO A 138 -5.45 13.02 -2.77
N GLY A 139 -4.71 13.52 -3.76
CA GLY A 139 -5.19 14.51 -4.72
C GLY A 139 -6.10 13.91 -5.81
N PHE A 140 -6.06 14.53 -6.99
CA PHE A 140 -6.75 14.06 -8.21
C PHE A 140 -5.80 13.38 -9.22
N VAL A 141 -4.51 13.48 -8.96
CA VAL A 141 -3.42 12.79 -9.66
C VAL A 141 -2.42 12.24 -8.64
N ASP A 142 -1.78 11.12 -8.95
CA ASP A 142 -0.63 10.59 -8.20
C ASP A 142 0.63 10.73 -9.07
N ILE A 143 1.54 11.62 -8.67
CA ILE A 143 2.84 11.81 -9.34
C ILE A 143 3.92 11.45 -8.34
N SER A 144 4.76 10.48 -8.70
CA SER A 144 5.84 9.99 -7.84
C SER A 144 7.14 9.83 -8.60
N ALA A 145 8.25 10.05 -7.89
CA ALA A 145 9.57 9.74 -8.41
C ALA A 145 9.77 8.22 -8.42
N ARG A 146 10.12 7.68 -9.59
CA ARG A 146 10.39 6.25 -9.77
C ARG A 146 11.60 6.07 -10.68
N ARG A 147 12.22 4.90 -10.60
CA ARG A 147 13.26 4.50 -11.55
C ARG A 147 12.70 4.54 -12.97
N ASP A 148 13.41 5.21 -13.87
CA ASP A 148 13.04 5.29 -15.27
C ASP A 148 13.12 3.88 -15.91
N PRO A 149 11.99 3.34 -16.45
CA PRO A 149 11.99 2.04 -17.12
C PRO A 149 12.86 1.99 -18.38
N ALA A 150 13.09 3.11 -19.04
CA ALA A 150 13.97 3.23 -20.22
C ALA A 150 15.44 3.43 -19.82
N ASN A 151 15.71 3.98 -18.64
CA ASN A 151 17.06 4.12 -18.09
C ASN A 151 17.12 3.86 -16.58
N ALA A 152 17.49 2.63 -16.21
CA ALA A 152 17.53 2.19 -14.81
C ALA A 152 18.52 2.95 -13.90
N THR A 153 19.41 3.78 -14.45
CA THR A 153 20.34 4.62 -13.67
C THR A 153 19.73 5.94 -13.21
N ASN A 154 18.56 6.32 -13.73
CA ASN A 154 17.92 7.59 -13.45
C ASN A 154 16.57 7.40 -12.75
N ASN A 155 16.19 8.39 -11.95
CA ASN A 155 14.82 8.56 -11.48
C ASN A 155 14.16 9.69 -12.26
N ALA A 156 12.85 9.56 -12.48
CA ALA A 156 12.03 10.60 -13.09
C ALA A 156 10.63 10.60 -12.45
N LEU A 157 9.85 11.64 -12.72
CA LEU A 157 8.45 11.70 -12.27
C LEU A 157 7.57 10.87 -13.21
N PHE A 158 6.68 10.08 -12.63
CA PHE A 158 5.66 9.35 -13.37
C PHE A 158 4.29 9.65 -12.79
N GLY A 159 3.37 10.09 -13.65
CA GLY A 159 1.99 10.38 -13.30
C GLY A 159 1.10 9.16 -13.52
N SER A 160 0.25 8.90 -12.54
CA SER A 160 -0.77 7.87 -12.58
C SER A 160 -2.11 8.42 -12.07
N ARG A 161 -3.18 7.67 -12.30
CA ARG A 161 -4.50 8.03 -11.77
C ARG A 161 -4.45 8.09 -10.25
N ALA A 162 -5.13 9.06 -9.65
CA ALA A 162 -5.30 9.07 -8.20
C ALA A 162 -6.01 7.80 -7.71
N LEU A 163 -5.67 7.41 -6.48
CA LEU A 163 -6.37 6.36 -5.77
C LEU A 163 -7.77 6.86 -5.38
N LEU A 164 -8.74 5.97 -5.53
CA LEU A 164 -10.10 6.14 -5.01
C LEU A 164 -10.27 5.21 -3.79
N PRO A 165 -11.20 5.52 -2.87
CA PRO A 165 -11.43 4.67 -1.70
C PRO A 165 -11.84 3.23 -2.03
N LEU A 166 -12.57 3.01 -3.13
CA LEU A 166 -12.90 1.65 -3.63
C LEU A 166 -12.12 1.29 -4.89
N ASN A 167 -12.07 0.00 -5.22
CA ASN A 167 -11.52 -0.41 -6.50
C ASN A 167 -12.41 0.09 -7.63
N ARG A 168 -11.80 0.35 -8.79
CA ARG A 168 -12.50 0.85 -9.98
C ARG A 168 -13.74 0.01 -10.33
N GLU A 169 -13.60 -1.32 -10.32
CA GLU A 169 -14.69 -2.22 -10.74
C GLU A 169 -15.90 -2.12 -9.82
N ASP A 170 -15.72 -1.76 -8.54
CA ASP A 170 -16.81 -1.59 -7.58
C ASP A 170 -17.66 -0.36 -7.86
N TYR A 171 -17.09 0.68 -8.46
CA TYR A 171 -17.83 1.87 -8.88
C TYR A 171 -18.62 1.66 -10.19
N ILE A 172 -18.04 0.93 -11.15
CA ILE A 172 -18.55 0.90 -12.53
C ILE A 172 -19.35 -0.36 -12.87
N THR A 173 -19.20 -1.42 -12.08
CA THR A 173 -19.93 -2.68 -12.31
C THR A 173 -21.21 -2.64 -11.50
N PRO A 174 -22.41 -2.62 -12.13
CA PRO A 174 -23.66 -2.46 -11.39
C PRO A 174 -23.83 -3.47 -10.27
N PHE A 175 -23.49 -4.75 -10.50
CA PHE A 175 -23.58 -5.80 -9.49
C PHE A 175 -22.75 -5.50 -8.23
N TYR A 176 -21.49 -5.07 -8.40
CA TYR A 176 -20.64 -4.70 -7.26
C TYR A 176 -21.08 -3.38 -6.62
N TRP A 177 -21.43 -2.38 -7.43
CA TRP A 177 -21.90 -1.09 -6.92
C TRP A 177 -23.13 -1.24 -6.02
N TYR A 178 -24.14 -2.02 -6.46
CA TYR A 178 -25.34 -2.27 -5.67
C TYR A 178 -25.07 -3.01 -4.36
N ALA A 179 -23.97 -3.76 -4.24
CA ALA A 179 -23.61 -4.46 -3.02
C ALA A 179 -23.09 -3.51 -1.92
N PHE A 180 -22.47 -2.38 -2.28
CA PHE A 180 -21.77 -1.52 -1.32
C PHE A 180 -22.25 -0.06 -1.26
N LYS A 181 -22.99 0.43 -2.27
CA LYS A 181 -23.33 1.86 -2.40
C LYS A 181 -23.99 2.47 -1.16
N ASP A 182 -24.91 1.74 -0.52
CA ASP A 182 -25.69 2.26 0.60
C ASP A 182 -24.81 2.29 1.87
N PHE A 183 -23.97 1.26 2.06
CA PHE A 183 -22.98 1.24 3.15
C PHE A 183 -21.90 2.31 2.96
N TYR A 184 -21.50 2.58 1.72
CA TYR A 184 -20.53 3.62 1.41
C TYR A 184 -21.11 5.02 1.66
N GLY A 185 -22.36 5.24 1.26
CA GLY A 185 -23.10 6.46 1.59
C GLY A 185 -23.19 6.70 3.10
N VAL A 186 -23.54 5.67 3.88
CA VAL A 186 -23.56 5.73 5.36
C VAL A 186 -22.20 6.08 5.93
N TYR A 187 -21.11 5.50 5.38
CA TYR A 187 -19.76 5.83 5.81
C TYR A 187 -19.42 7.31 5.57
N ILE A 188 -19.64 7.81 4.34
CA ILE A 188 -19.39 9.20 3.98
C ILE A 188 -20.18 10.13 4.90
N GLU A 189 -21.47 9.86 5.08
CA GLU A 189 -22.34 10.64 5.95
C GLU A 189 -21.82 10.65 7.40
N SER A 190 -21.43 9.49 7.93
CA SER A 190 -20.92 9.36 9.31
C SER A 190 -19.68 10.20 9.54
N VAL A 191 -18.67 10.12 8.66
CA VAL A 191 -17.42 10.87 8.86
C VAL A 191 -17.61 12.37 8.65
N LEU A 192 -18.51 12.79 7.77
CA LEU A 192 -18.83 14.21 7.59
C LEU A 192 -19.58 14.77 8.81
N GLN A 193 -20.54 14.04 9.36
CA GLN A 193 -21.25 14.46 10.57
C GLN A 193 -20.32 14.52 11.78
N LEU A 194 -19.42 13.55 11.94
CA LEU A 194 -18.37 13.60 12.96
C LEU A 194 -17.43 14.81 12.78
N ALA A 195 -17.26 15.28 11.55
CA ALA A 195 -16.52 16.51 11.22
C ALA A 195 -17.36 17.81 11.35
N GLY A 196 -18.59 17.72 11.85
CA GLY A 196 -19.44 18.87 12.14
C GLY A 196 -20.42 19.27 11.04
N TYR A 197 -20.59 18.46 10.00
CA TYR A 197 -21.66 18.67 9.02
C TYR A 197 -23.03 18.39 9.67
N THR A 198 -24.05 19.16 9.29
CA THR A 198 -25.43 18.79 9.61
C THR A 198 -25.85 17.56 8.79
N ALA A 199 -26.90 16.87 9.23
CA ALA A 199 -27.43 15.71 8.50
C ALA A 199 -27.79 16.06 7.04
N ASP A 200 -28.43 17.20 6.80
CA ASP A 200 -28.79 17.66 5.45
C ASP A 200 -27.55 17.97 4.58
N GLN A 201 -26.53 18.60 5.16
CA GLN A 201 -25.27 18.87 4.46
C GLN A 201 -24.54 17.58 4.09
N ALA A 202 -24.46 16.63 5.03
CA ALA A 202 -23.83 15.34 4.80
C ALA A 202 -24.57 14.53 3.73
N ALA A 203 -25.91 14.48 3.77
CA ALA A 203 -26.72 13.79 2.77
C ALA A 203 -26.55 14.38 1.35
N ALA A 204 -26.46 15.71 1.23
CA ALA A 204 -26.18 16.36 -0.05
C ALA A 204 -24.75 16.06 -0.54
N ALA A 205 -23.77 16.09 0.36
CA ALA A 205 -22.37 15.80 0.04
C ALA A 205 -22.15 14.37 -0.47
N VAL A 206 -22.84 13.37 0.10
CA VAL A 206 -22.79 11.97 -0.34
C VAL A 206 -23.04 11.84 -1.84
N LEU A 207 -24.07 12.53 -2.36
CA LEU A 207 -24.43 12.48 -3.78
C LEU A 207 -23.34 13.09 -4.67
N VAL A 208 -22.77 14.22 -4.25
CA VAL A 208 -21.70 14.92 -4.97
C VAL A 208 -20.44 14.04 -5.04
N ILE A 209 -20.02 13.51 -3.89
CA ILE A 209 -18.81 12.69 -3.75
C ILE A 209 -18.92 11.42 -4.59
N ILE A 210 -19.99 10.64 -4.39
CA ILE A 210 -20.18 9.37 -5.11
C ILE A 210 -20.23 9.59 -6.62
N ARG A 211 -20.98 10.60 -7.09
CA ARG A 211 -21.08 10.89 -8.52
C ARG A 211 -19.73 11.26 -9.12
N PHE A 212 -18.95 12.07 -8.41
CA PHE A 212 -17.63 12.48 -8.86
C PHE A 212 -16.67 11.28 -8.93
N GLU A 213 -16.61 10.46 -7.88
CA GLU A 213 -15.76 9.26 -7.84
C GLU A 213 -16.15 8.22 -8.89
N GLN A 214 -17.44 7.96 -9.11
CA GLN A 214 -17.91 7.09 -10.19
C GLN A 214 -17.51 7.61 -11.57
N THR A 215 -17.59 8.92 -11.78
CA THR A 215 -17.20 9.55 -13.03
C THR A 215 -15.69 9.37 -13.26
N LEU A 216 -14.85 9.65 -12.25
CA LEU A 216 -13.41 9.39 -12.33
C LEU A 216 -13.08 7.92 -12.59
N ALA A 217 -13.73 6.99 -11.89
CA ALA A 217 -13.52 5.56 -12.08
C ALA A 217 -13.84 5.11 -13.51
N SER A 218 -14.83 5.74 -14.15
CA SER A 218 -15.23 5.44 -15.53
C SER A 218 -14.17 5.82 -16.58
N PHE A 219 -13.29 6.78 -16.28
CA PHE A 219 -12.25 7.25 -17.20
C PHE A 219 -11.05 6.30 -17.30
N ALA A 220 -10.75 5.59 -16.21
CA ALA A 220 -9.64 4.63 -16.19
C ALA A 220 -9.92 3.46 -17.15
N HIS A 221 -8.91 3.00 -17.88
CA HIS A 221 -9.04 1.81 -18.72
C HIS A 221 -8.97 0.53 -17.89
N LYS A 222 -9.64 -0.53 -18.35
CA LYS A 222 -9.59 -1.86 -17.73
C LYS A 222 -8.20 -2.51 -17.79
N LYS A 223 -7.42 -2.14 -18.82
CA LYS A 223 -6.00 -2.51 -18.99
C LYS A 223 -5.28 -1.32 -19.62
N VAL A 224 -4.14 -0.94 -19.06
CA VAL A 224 -3.20 -0.03 -19.73
C VAL A 224 -2.63 -0.79 -20.93
N LYS A 225 -2.88 -0.29 -22.14
CA LYS A 225 -2.29 -0.86 -23.35
C LYS A 225 -0.91 -0.24 -23.54
N PHE A 226 0.15 -1.02 -23.34
CA PHE A 226 1.48 -0.62 -23.77
C PHE A 226 1.47 -0.51 -25.31
N THR A 227 1.44 0.70 -25.85
CA THR A 227 1.49 0.90 -27.31
C THR A 227 2.93 1.10 -27.79
N LYS A 228 3.38 0.06 -28.52
CA LYS A 228 4.38 0.01 -29.60
C LYS A 228 5.88 -0.13 -29.27
N ALA A 229 6.52 -0.78 -30.25
CA ALA A 229 7.79 -1.47 -30.23
C ALA A 229 9.02 -0.60 -30.60
N ASN A 230 8.89 0.72 -30.65
CA ASN A 230 10.01 1.65 -30.88
C ASN A 230 9.75 2.96 -30.15
N GLY A 231 10.46 3.21 -29.05
CA GLY A 231 10.32 4.36 -28.16
C GLY A 231 10.14 3.97 -26.69
N PRO A 232 10.28 4.91 -25.74
CA PRO A 232 9.95 4.65 -24.34
C PRO A 232 8.48 4.23 -24.22
N PRO A 233 8.12 3.31 -23.30
CA PRO A 233 6.77 2.75 -23.19
C PRO A 233 5.73 3.72 -22.59
N TYR A 234 5.99 5.02 -22.63
CA TYR A 234 5.19 6.09 -22.01
C TYR A 234 5.33 7.39 -22.81
N ALA A 235 4.29 8.24 -22.73
CA ALA A 235 4.34 9.62 -23.20
C ALA A 235 5.12 10.47 -22.18
N VAL A 236 5.83 11.49 -22.66
CA VAL A 236 6.58 12.44 -21.83
C VAL A 236 6.09 13.84 -22.16
N LEU A 237 5.82 14.63 -21.13
CA LEU A 237 5.51 16.05 -21.25
C LEU A 237 6.36 16.83 -20.24
N THR A 238 6.89 17.97 -20.67
CA THR A 238 7.62 18.89 -19.80
C THR A 238 6.69 19.57 -18.79
N TYR A 239 7.25 20.17 -17.74
CA TYR A 239 6.43 20.91 -16.77
C TYR A 239 5.65 22.07 -17.42
N CYS A 240 6.24 22.77 -18.40
CA CYS A 240 5.53 23.82 -19.14
C CYS A 240 4.33 23.27 -19.92
N GLU A 241 4.55 22.20 -20.69
CA GLU A 241 3.50 21.58 -21.50
C GLU A 241 2.36 21.04 -20.62
N LEU A 242 2.69 20.52 -19.43
CA LEU A 242 1.72 20.04 -18.47
C LEU A 242 0.90 21.17 -17.83
N ASP A 243 1.53 22.31 -17.53
CA ASP A 243 0.82 23.46 -16.99
C ASP A 243 -0.12 24.09 -18.02
N GLU A 244 0.28 24.11 -19.29
CA GLU A 244 -0.56 24.59 -20.39
C GLU A 244 -1.71 23.62 -20.69
N LYS A 245 -1.42 22.32 -20.77
CA LYS A 245 -2.42 21.31 -21.15
C LYS A 245 -3.38 20.95 -20.02
N TYR A 246 -2.87 20.85 -18.79
CA TYR A 246 -3.62 20.42 -17.61
C TYR A 246 -3.45 21.39 -16.43
N PRO A 247 -3.80 22.68 -16.60
CA PRO A 247 -3.57 23.70 -15.57
C PRO A 247 -4.26 23.38 -14.24
N LEU A 248 -5.42 22.72 -14.26
CA LEU A 248 -6.16 22.39 -13.05
C LEU A 248 -5.69 21.08 -12.41
N LEU A 249 -5.41 20.05 -13.20
CA LEU A 249 -5.06 18.73 -12.68
C LEU A 249 -3.58 18.59 -12.31
N ILE A 250 -2.68 18.79 -13.27
CA ILE A 250 -1.24 18.50 -13.12
C ILE A 250 -0.47 19.79 -12.83
N GLY A 251 -0.83 20.89 -13.50
CA GLY A 251 -0.22 22.20 -13.27
C GLY A 251 -0.36 22.67 -11.81
N SER A 252 -1.56 22.52 -11.23
CA SER A 252 -1.79 22.82 -9.81
C SER A 252 -0.93 21.96 -8.87
N TRP A 253 -0.79 20.67 -9.17
CA TRP A 253 0.06 19.74 -8.41
C TRP A 253 1.53 20.14 -8.49
N LEU A 254 2.03 20.48 -9.69
CA LEU A 254 3.40 20.94 -9.91
C LEU A 254 3.69 22.21 -9.10
N LYS A 255 2.82 23.22 -9.19
CA LYS A 255 2.90 24.47 -8.43
C LYS A 255 2.91 24.20 -6.92
N ALA A 256 1.96 23.39 -6.43
CA ALA A 256 1.85 23.06 -5.02
C ALA A 256 3.11 22.36 -4.47
N ASN A 257 3.78 21.55 -5.29
CA ASN A 257 5.00 20.83 -4.91
C ASN A 257 6.30 21.58 -5.24
N GLY A 258 6.21 22.86 -5.62
CA GLY A 258 7.38 23.73 -5.81
C GLY A 258 8.12 23.53 -7.14
N PHE A 259 7.51 22.84 -8.11
CA PHE A 259 8.09 22.73 -9.45
C PHE A 259 7.93 24.03 -10.23
N ASN A 260 8.96 24.40 -10.97
CA ASN A 260 8.91 25.56 -11.85
C ASN A 260 8.12 25.22 -13.13
N VAL A 261 7.08 26.00 -13.42
CA VAL A 261 6.19 25.84 -14.58
C VAL A 261 6.19 27.06 -15.51
N GLN A 262 7.11 28.01 -15.32
CA GLN A 262 7.14 29.28 -16.07
C GLN A 262 8.33 29.36 -17.03
N ASP A 263 9.48 29.84 -16.55
CA ASP A 263 10.67 30.05 -17.38
C ASP A 263 11.64 28.88 -17.20
N GLN A 264 12.21 28.38 -18.30
CA GLN A 264 13.17 27.26 -18.27
C GLN A 264 12.59 25.95 -17.68
N CYS A 265 11.25 25.78 -17.66
CA CYS A 265 10.55 24.59 -17.15
C CYS A 265 10.60 23.35 -18.07
N GLY A 266 11.62 23.29 -18.94
CA GLY A 266 11.85 22.23 -19.93
C GLY A 266 13.30 21.76 -19.93
N GLY A 267 13.97 21.79 -18.78
CA GLY A 267 15.28 21.17 -18.59
C GLY A 267 15.24 19.67 -18.89
N SER A 268 16.42 19.04 -19.01
CA SER A 268 16.54 17.63 -19.44
C SER A 268 15.83 16.62 -18.52
N ASN A 269 15.52 17.01 -17.28
CA ASN A 269 14.80 16.20 -16.29
C ASN A 269 13.46 16.82 -15.84
N ASP A 270 13.03 17.92 -16.46
CA ASP A 270 11.82 18.65 -16.07
C ASP A 270 10.60 18.12 -16.82
N TRP A 271 10.30 16.84 -16.60
CA TRP A 271 9.23 16.14 -17.31
C TRP A 271 8.54 15.09 -16.43
N VAL A 272 7.31 14.76 -16.82
CA VAL A 272 6.53 13.67 -16.21
C VAL A 272 6.16 12.65 -17.28
N GLY A 273 6.37 11.37 -16.96
CA GLY A 273 6.02 10.23 -17.81
C GLY A 273 4.61 9.71 -17.53
N PHE A 274 3.87 9.33 -18.57
CA PHE A 274 2.51 8.82 -18.49
C PHE A 274 2.31 7.59 -19.36
N LEU A 275 1.72 6.53 -18.80
CA LEU A 275 1.39 5.34 -19.58
C LEU A 275 0.23 5.59 -20.56
N ASP A 276 -0.71 6.46 -20.19
CA ASP A 276 -1.87 6.82 -21.00
C ASP A 276 -2.37 8.21 -20.60
N LEU A 277 -2.57 9.10 -21.58
CA LEU A 277 -3.02 10.48 -21.36
C LEU A 277 -4.55 10.62 -21.24
N ASN A 278 -5.33 9.65 -21.73
CA ASN A 278 -6.79 9.76 -21.84
C ASN A 278 -7.49 9.96 -20.46
N TYR A 279 -6.96 9.35 -19.39
CA TYR A 279 -7.47 9.59 -18.04
C TYR A 279 -7.29 11.05 -17.62
N PHE A 280 -6.13 11.65 -17.92
CA PHE A 280 -5.78 13.02 -17.54
C PHE A 280 -6.56 14.04 -18.37
N ASP A 281 -6.71 13.80 -19.68
CA ASP A 281 -7.54 14.63 -20.57
C ASP A 281 -8.98 14.75 -20.03
N LYS A 282 -9.61 13.62 -19.67
CA LYS A 282 -10.98 13.59 -19.14
C LYS A 282 -11.09 14.15 -17.72
N THR A 283 -10.08 13.93 -16.88
CA THR A 283 -10.08 14.43 -15.50
C THR A 283 -9.92 15.95 -15.48
N GLU A 284 -9.07 16.51 -16.33
CA GLU A 284 -8.95 17.96 -16.51
C GLU A 284 -10.29 18.59 -16.93
N GLU A 285 -11.00 17.97 -17.88
CA GLU A 285 -12.34 18.41 -18.30
C GLU A 285 -13.36 18.31 -17.16
N LEU A 286 -13.36 17.20 -16.39
CA LEU A 286 -14.24 17.03 -15.24
C LEU A 286 -14.01 18.10 -14.18
N LEU A 287 -12.75 18.42 -13.86
CA LEU A 287 -12.40 19.47 -12.91
C LEU A 287 -12.85 20.86 -13.39
N LYS A 288 -12.70 21.16 -14.69
CA LYS A 288 -13.19 22.41 -15.30
C LYS A 288 -14.71 22.55 -15.20
N ASN A 289 -15.44 21.44 -15.34
CA ASN A 289 -16.90 21.42 -15.41
C ASN A 289 -17.60 21.16 -14.06
N THR A 290 -16.84 20.95 -12.98
CA THR A 290 -17.40 20.77 -11.63
C THR A 290 -17.47 22.12 -10.91
N ALA A 291 -18.59 22.42 -10.27
CA ALA A 291 -18.75 23.66 -9.53
C ALA A 291 -17.73 23.76 -8.39
N LEU A 292 -17.25 24.98 -8.09
CA LEU A 292 -16.25 25.20 -7.04
C LEU A 292 -16.70 24.66 -5.67
N ASP A 293 -17.98 24.84 -5.32
CA ASP A 293 -18.53 24.37 -4.05
C ASP A 293 -18.59 22.83 -3.97
N ASP A 294 -18.88 22.16 -5.09
CA ASP A 294 -18.83 20.70 -5.19
C ASP A 294 -17.39 20.20 -5.06
N LEU A 295 -16.43 20.83 -5.75
CA LEU A 295 -15.01 20.50 -5.61
C LEU A 295 -14.52 20.70 -4.17
N ARG A 296 -14.97 21.77 -3.50
CA ARG A 296 -14.62 22.03 -2.11
C ARG A 296 -15.11 20.88 -1.22
N THR A 297 -16.34 20.44 -1.42
CA THR A 297 -16.92 19.29 -0.71
C THR A 297 -16.11 18.02 -0.95
N ILE A 298 -15.67 17.77 -2.19
CA ILE A 298 -14.86 16.60 -2.55
C ILE A 298 -13.46 16.65 -1.91
N VAL A 299 -12.80 17.81 -1.92
CA VAL A 299 -11.45 17.97 -1.32
C VAL A 299 -11.54 17.85 0.21
N GLU A 300 -12.55 18.44 0.84
CA GLU A 300 -12.78 18.33 2.29
C GLU A 300 -13.08 16.88 2.70
N TYR A 301 -13.90 16.15 1.93
CA TYR A 301 -14.10 14.72 2.15
C TYR A 301 -12.81 13.91 1.97
N LYS A 302 -12.00 14.18 0.95
CA LYS A 302 -10.71 13.49 0.75
C LYS A 302 -9.79 13.65 1.96
N LEU A 303 -9.72 14.86 2.52
CA LEU A 303 -9.00 15.15 3.76
C LEU A 303 -9.54 14.33 4.92
N ILE A 304 -10.84 14.42 5.21
CA ILE A 304 -11.49 13.71 6.33
C ILE A 304 -11.35 12.19 6.19
N HIS A 305 -11.59 11.66 4.99
CA HIS A 305 -11.47 10.24 4.69
C HIS A 305 -10.04 9.73 4.95
N ALA A 306 -9.03 10.43 4.42
CA ALA A 306 -7.64 10.03 4.58
C ALA A 306 -7.18 10.08 6.05
N SER A 307 -7.72 11.02 6.84
CA SER A 307 -7.41 11.15 8.27
C SER A 307 -8.26 10.27 9.19
N SER A 308 -9.36 9.68 8.70
CA SER A 308 -10.38 9.01 9.53
C SER A 308 -9.84 7.90 10.45
N LYS A 309 -8.76 7.21 10.09
CA LYS A 309 -8.15 6.17 10.93
C LYS A 309 -7.35 6.73 12.12
N HIS A 310 -6.98 8.01 12.06
CA HIS A 310 -6.06 8.67 12.98
C HIS A 310 -6.72 9.73 13.87
N LEU A 311 -8.01 10.03 13.65
CA LEU A 311 -8.80 10.93 14.50
C LEU A 311 -9.33 10.19 15.75
N THR A 312 -10.53 10.55 16.21
CA THR A 312 -11.15 9.94 17.39
C THR A 312 -11.52 8.46 17.17
N PRO A 313 -11.75 7.68 18.24
CA PRO A 313 -12.22 6.30 18.12
C PRO A 313 -13.47 6.15 17.23
N GLU A 314 -14.41 7.10 17.28
CA GLU A 314 -15.63 7.08 16.49
C GLU A 314 -15.37 7.14 14.98
N PHE A 315 -14.39 7.96 14.54
CA PHE A 315 -13.97 7.99 13.14
C PHE A 315 -13.36 6.66 12.69
N ARG A 316 -12.49 6.08 13.52
CA ARG A 316 -11.86 4.78 13.23
C ARG A 316 -12.90 3.67 13.13
N THR A 317 -13.86 3.62 14.05
CA THR A 317 -14.95 2.65 14.02
C THR A 317 -15.88 2.87 12.83
N ALA A 318 -16.21 4.12 12.47
CA ALA A 318 -16.97 4.42 11.25
C ALA A 318 -16.24 3.92 9.99
N ASN A 319 -14.92 4.14 9.90
CA ASN A 319 -14.07 3.61 8.85
C ASN A 319 -14.09 2.07 8.81
N TRP A 320 -13.87 1.41 9.95
CA TRP A 320 -13.85 -0.05 10.03
C TRP A 320 -15.20 -0.69 9.68
N ASN A 321 -16.31 -0.11 10.14
CA ASN A 321 -17.66 -0.60 9.88
C ASN A 321 -17.96 -0.76 8.40
N PHE A 322 -17.33 0.06 7.55
CA PHE A 322 -17.41 -0.07 6.10
C PHE A 322 -16.22 -0.82 5.51
N PHE A 323 -14.98 -0.34 5.70
CA PHE A 323 -13.81 -0.91 5.03
C PHE A 323 -13.41 -2.29 5.53
N GLY A 324 -13.64 -2.60 6.82
CA GLY A 324 -13.49 -3.95 7.36
C GLY A 324 -14.41 -4.93 6.64
N LYS A 325 -15.68 -4.58 6.45
CA LYS A 325 -16.65 -5.40 5.71
C LYS A 325 -16.35 -5.48 4.22
N TYR A 326 -16.01 -4.35 3.60
CA TYR A 326 -15.68 -4.27 2.17
C TYR A 326 -14.47 -5.16 1.82
N LEU A 327 -13.46 -5.20 2.70
CA LEU A 327 -12.30 -6.08 2.57
C LEU A 327 -12.53 -7.50 3.10
N GLN A 328 -13.74 -7.81 3.57
CA GLN A 328 -14.12 -9.11 4.18
C GLN A 328 -13.21 -9.51 5.35
N LEU A 329 -12.80 -8.53 6.14
CA LEU A 329 -12.01 -8.71 7.34
C LEU A 329 -12.91 -9.05 8.54
N GLY A 330 -12.32 -9.66 9.56
CA GLY A 330 -13.00 -10.06 10.79
C GLY A 330 -13.35 -8.89 11.72
N ALA A 331 -13.14 -9.08 13.02
CA ALA A 331 -13.36 -8.03 14.02
C ALA A 331 -12.40 -6.84 13.83
N GLU A 332 -12.80 -5.65 14.30
CA GLU A 332 -11.92 -4.48 14.33
C GLU A 332 -10.66 -4.81 15.13
N PRO A 333 -9.45 -4.57 14.59
CA PRO A 333 -8.22 -4.77 15.33
C PRO A 333 -8.25 -3.98 16.64
N THR A 334 -7.61 -4.51 17.67
CA THR A 334 -7.35 -3.76 18.91
C THR A 334 -6.56 -2.48 18.60
N ARG A 335 -6.58 -1.52 19.53
CA ARG A 335 -5.85 -0.26 19.33
C ARG A 335 -4.35 -0.52 19.22
N GLU A 336 -3.84 -1.44 20.04
CA GLU A 336 -2.46 -1.91 20.07
C GLU A 336 -2.03 -2.51 18.73
N GLN A 337 -2.84 -3.42 18.17
CA GLN A 337 -2.57 -4.02 16.85
C GLN A 337 -2.55 -2.97 15.74
N PHE A 338 -3.49 -2.04 15.76
CA PHE A 338 -3.50 -0.94 14.80
C PHE A 338 -2.29 -0.03 14.95
N CYS A 339 -1.95 0.40 16.17
CA CYS A 339 -0.80 1.27 16.39
C CYS A 339 0.52 0.59 16.05
N ALA A 340 0.67 -0.71 16.30
CA ALA A 340 1.85 -1.46 15.88
C ALA A 340 1.95 -1.53 14.34
N LYS A 341 0.82 -1.72 13.65
CA LYS A 341 0.74 -1.67 12.19
C LYS A 341 1.11 -0.28 11.64
N GLU A 342 0.67 0.80 12.28
CA GLU A 342 1.02 2.17 11.89
C GLU A 342 2.52 2.45 12.08
N VAL A 343 3.14 1.92 13.14
CA VAL A 343 4.60 2.00 13.31
C VAL A 343 5.30 1.30 12.16
N ASP A 344 4.88 0.10 11.79
CA ASP A 344 5.46 -0.66 10.67
C ASP A 344 5.26 0.08 9.33
N ASP A 345 4.07 0.63 9.07
CA ASP A 345 3.77 1.34 7.82
C ASP A 345 4.54 2.66 7.67
N VAL A 346 4.77 3.39 8.77
CA VAL A 346 5.40 4.72 8.72
C VAL A 346 6.89 4.69 9.04
N LEU A 347 7.29 3.85 10.00
CA LEU A 347 8.64 3.77 10.56
C LEU A 347 9.26 2.38 10.39
N GLY A 348 8.72 1.53 9.50
CA GLY A 348 9.13 0.13 9.32
C GLY A 348 10.63 -0.08 9.07
N GLU A 349 11.29 0.83 8.36
CA GLU A 349 12.75 0.76 8.15
C GLU A 349 13.54 0.97 9.45
N LEU A 350 13.08 1.88 10.32
CA LEU A 350 13.70 2.09 11.64
C LEU A 350 13.38 0.93 12.58
N LEU A 351 12.12 0.47 12.58
CA LEU A 351 11.69 -0.71 13.34
C LEU A 351 12.48 -1.95 12.92
N GLY A 352 12.72 -2.11 11.62
CA GLY A 352 13.50 -3.21 11.06
C GLY A 352 14.96 -3.20 11.50
N GLN A 353 15.57 -2.04 11.70
CA GLN A 353 16.94 -1.91 12.24
C GLN A 353 17.00 -2.38 13.70
N ASP A 354 16.13 -1.84 14.57
CA ASP A 354 16.07 -2.23 15.98
C ASP A 354 15.74 -3.72 16.14
N PHE A 355 14.85 -4.24 15.28
CA PHE A 355 14.52 -5.66 15.24
C PHE A 355 15.73 -6.50 14.84
N GLN A 356 16.46 -6.12 13.79
CA GLN A 356 17.66 -6.82 13.34
C GLN A 356 18.75 -6.83 14.42
N ASP A 357 18.98 -5.73 15.12
CA ASP A 357 19.97 -5.67 16.22
C ASP A 357 19.66 -6.67 17.34
N THR A 358 18.39 -7.05 17.49
CA THR A 358 17.94 -8.01 18.50
C THR A 358 18.07 -9.47 18.05
N VAL A 359 17.82 -9.77 16.77
CA VAL A 359 17.64 -11.16 16.30
C VAL A 359 18.59 -11.60 15.18
N TRP A 360 19.29 -10.67 14.54
CA TRP A 360 20.12 -10.94 13.38
C TRP A 360 21.60 -11.03 13.75
N SER A 361 22.20 -12.22 13.60
CA SER A 361 23.62 -12.47 13.90
C SER A 361 24.48 -12.55 12.65
N ALA A 362 25.79 -12.35 12.81
CA ALA A 362 26.77 -12.55 11.74
C ALA A 362 26.73 -13.99 11.16
N ASP A 363 26.48 -14.98 12.00
CA ASP A 363 26.32 -16.38 11.58
C ASP A 363 25.06 -16.57 10.73
N THR A 364 23.96 -15.90 11.09
CA THR A 364 22.70 -15.92 10.31
C THR A 364 22.93 -15.30 8.92
N ALA A 365 23.61 -14.15 8.87
CA ALA A 365 23.96 -13.49 7.62
C ALA A 365 24.81 -14.39 6.72
N LYS A 366 25.84 -15.01 7.30
CA LYS A 366 26.73 -15.94 6.58
C LYS A 366 25.98 -17.15 6.02
N ALA A 367 25.11 -17.77 6.83
CA ALA A 367 24.32 -18.91 6.40
C ALA A 367 23.36 -18.56 5.25
N ALA A 368 22.71 -17.39 5.33
CA ALA A 368 21.86 -16.89 4.24
C ALA A 368 22.66 -16.64 2.95
N ASP A 369 23.84 -16.04 3.04
CA ASP A 369 24.73 -15.81 1.90
C ASP A 369 25.18 -17.11 1.24
N GLU A 370 25.55 -18.11 2.03
CA GLU A 370 25.93 -19.44 1.53
C GLU A 370 24.77 -20.11 0.80
N LEU A 371 23.54 -20.04 1.34
CA LEU A 371 22.33 -20.55 0.70
C LEU A 371 22.06 -19.85 -0.64
N VAL A 372 22.14 -18.51 -0.68
CA VAL A 372 21.94 -17.75 -1.93
C VAL A 372 22.98 -18.11 -2.98
N LYS A 373 24.24 -18.30 -2.59
CA LYS A 373 25.32 -18.75 -3.50
C LYS A 373 25.03 -20.14 -4.05
N ALA A 374 24.62 -21.08 -3.19
CA ALA A 374 24.27 -22.44 -3.60
C ALA A 374 23.10 -22.44 -4.61
N LEU A 375 22.04 -21.68 -4.32
CA LEU A 375 20.89 -21.53 -5.22
C LEU A 375 21.29 -20.91 -6.56
N LYS A 376 22.03 -19.80 -6.57
CA LYS A 376 22.52 -19.19 -7.81
C LYS A 376 23.34 -20.19 -8.64
N SER A 377 24.19 -20.97 -7.98
CA SER A 377 25.00 -21.98 -8.66
C SER A 377 24.13 -23.09 -9.29
N SER A 378 23.08 -23.57 -8.60
CA SER A 378 22.20 -24.60 -9.15
C SER A 378 21.38 -24.11 -10.35
N PHE A 379 20.98 -22.84 -10.38
CA PHE A 379 20.27 -22.27 -11.54
C PHE A 379 21.19 -21.93 -12.72
N SER A 380 22.48 -21.71 -12.48
CA SER A 380 23.47 -21.41 -13.53
C SER A 380 24.01 -22.66 -14.26
N THR A 381 23.72 -23.84 -13.73
CA THR A 381 24.27 -25.13 -14.21
C THR A 381 23.26 -25.98 -14.99
N GLY A 382 22.06 -25.44 -15.24
CA GLY A 382 21.06 -25.99 -16.18
C GLY A 382 20.88 -25.05 -17.36
#